data_AF-A0A535IN34-F1
#
_entry.id   AF-A0A535IN34-F1
#
_cell.length_a   1.000
_cell.length_b   1.000
_cell.length_c   1.000
_cell.angle_alpha   90.00
_cell.angle_beta   90.00
_cell.angle_gamma   90.00
#
_symmetry.space_group_name_H-M   'P 1'
#
loop_
_entity.id
_entity.type
_entity.pdbx_description
1 polymer ?
#
loop_
_entity_poly.entity_id
_entity_poly.type
_entity_poly.pdbx_seq_one_letter_code
_entity_poly.pdbx_strand_id
1 'polypeptide(L)'
;QVLARLRTLGCPVVMGNADHFLLTGAVQAGGEPASERQLAVRAWQLSKLALDDLTFIEAFAPTVTIPLENNLSLLCFHGSPRSFNELILPHTPDYEVRQMLGDYQEQVLTGGHTHLQQIRRVGDWFFFNPGSVGFAYSPHQAKDEHFRADPWAEYAILTSEQRGLRLEFRRVPFDVEAWVSAIRASGKPDADWQAAMYEER
;
A
#
# COMPACT_ATOMS: atom_id res chain seq x y z
N GLN A 1 -14.22 -11.29 -0.58
CA GLN A 1 -13.48 -11.80 -1.75
C GLN A 1 -11.97 -11.57 -1.64
N VAL A 2 -11.49 -10.34 -1.38
CA VAL A 2 -10.05 -10.04 -1.25
C VAL A 2 -9.37 -10.86 -0.15
N LEU A 3 -9.91 -10.89 1.09
CA LEU A 3 -9.31 -11.68 2.18
C LEU A 3 -9.27 -13.18 1.87
N ALA A 4 -10.32 -13.73 1.24
CA ALA A 4 -10.32 -15.11 0.79
C ALA A 4 -9.19 -15.39 -0.22
N ARG A 5 -8.94 -14.47 -1.16
CA ARG A 5 -7.83 -14.57 -2.11
C ARG A 5 -6.47 -14.54 -1.39
N LEU A 6 -6.28 -13.64 -0.43
CA LEU A 6 -5.04 -13.57 0.37
C LEU A 6 -4.81 -14.87 1.15
N ARG A 7 -5.84 -15.44 1.77
CA ARG A 7 -5.76 -16.75 2.45
C ARG A 7 -5.35 -17.87 1.49
N THR A 8 -5.93 -17.90 0.29
CA THR A 8 -5.57 -18.90 -0.73
C THR A 8 -4.13 -18.75 -1.22
N LEU A 9 -3.64 -17.51 -1.35
CA LEU A 9 -2.25 -17.27 -1.73
C LEU A 9 -1.26 -17.71 -0.63
N GLY A 10 -1.67 -17.64 0.63
CA GLY A 10 -0.86 -18.09 1.76
C GLY A 10 0.46 -17.34 1.91
N CYS A 11 0.56 -16.13 1.34
CA CYS A 11 1.75 -15.30 1.45
C CYS A 11 1.71 -14.48 2.75
N PRO A 12 2.87 -14.13 3.32
CA PRO A 12 2.93 -13.15 4.39
C PRO A 12 2.31 -11.82 3.96
N VAL A 13 1.64 -11.14 4.89
CA VAL A 13 1.01 -9.84 4.66
C VAL A 13 1.53 -8.86 5.70
N VAL A 14 1.96 -7.69 5.23
CA VAL A 14 2.37 -6.57 6.07
C VAL A 14 1.15 -5.74 6.44
N MET A 15 1.02 -5.38 7.72
CA MET A 15 0.00 -4.47 8.24
C MET A 15 0.19 -3.06 7.66
N GLY A 16 -0.84 -2.53 7.00
CA GLY A 16 -0.90 -1.16 6.53
C GLY A 16 -1.57 -0.21 7.52
N ASN A 17 -1.47 1.10 7.25
CA ASN A 17 -2.16 2.10 8.08
C ASN A 17 -3.68 1.99 7.95
N ALA A 18 -4.19 1.64 6.76
CA ALA A 18 -5.61 1.41 6.52
C ALA A 18 -6.13 0.17 7.27
N ASP A 19 -5.35 -0.92 7.34
CA ASP A 19 -5.69 -2.12 8.10
C ASP A 19 -5.69 -1.83 9.60
N HIS A 20 -4.66 -1.13 10.08
CA HIS A 20 -4.58 -0.70 11.48
C HIS A 20 -5.76 0.22 11.86
N PHE A 21 -6.12 1.18 11.00
CA PHE A 21 -7.28 2.05 11.21
C PHE A 21 -8.60 1.26 11.17
N LEU A 22 -8.74 0.30 10.26
CA LEU A 22 -9.91 -0.58 10.22
C LEU A 22 -10.11 -1.31 11.56
N LEU A 23 -9.04 -1.88 12.13
CA LEU A 23 -9.12 -2.60 13.40
C LEU A 23 -9.34 -1.66 14.60
N THR A 24 -8.55 -0.58 14.71
CA THR A 24 -8.47 0.22 15.94
C THR A 24 -9.30 1.50 15.92
N GLY A 25 -9.61 2.02 14.74
CA GLY A 25 -10.14 3.38 14.56
C GLY A 25 -9.12 4.48 14.86
N ALA A 26 -7.88 4.13 15.21
CA ALA A 26 -6.84 5.09 15.55
C ALA A 26 -6.21 5.71 14.31
N VAL A 27 -6.15 7.03 14.29
CA VAL A 27 -5.33 7.80 13.36
C VAL A 27 -3.92 7.94 13.92
N GLN A 28 -2.97 8.35 13.07
CA GLN A 28 -1.60 8.63 13.51
C GLN A 28 -1.59 9.65 14.66
N ALA A 29 -0.75 9.41 15.67
CA ALA A 29 -0.58 10.34 16.79
C ALA A 29 -0.13 11.72 16.29
N GLY A 30 -0.85 12.77 16.71
CA GLY A 30 -0.64 14.14 16.25
C GLY A 30 -1.23 14.47 14.87
N GLY A 31 -1.88 13.50 14.21
CA GLY A 31 -2.67 13.72 12.99
C GLY A 31 -4.07 14.28 13.28
N GLU A 32 -4.75 14.70 12.21
CA GLU A 32 -6.15 15.10 12.31
C GLU A 32 -7.04 13.91 12.72
N PRO A 33 -8.09 14.14 13.53
CA PRO A 33 -9.08 13.12 13.82
C PRO A 33 -9.68 12.54 12.53
N ALA A 34 -10.08 11.27 12.60
CA ALA A 34 -10.78 10.65 11.47
C ALA A 34 -12.05 11.43 11.13
N SER A 35 -12.18 11.81 9.86
CA SER A 35 -13.37 12.47 9.34
C SER A 35 -14.61 11.57 9.48
N GLU A 36 -15.80 12.18 9.51
CA GLU A 36 -17.08 11.45 9.51
C GLU A 36 -17.16 10.48 8.32
N ARG A 37 -16.65 10.87 7.15
CA ARG A 37 -16.56 10.01 5.97
C ARG A 37 -15.70 8.77 6.24
N GLN A 38 -14.51 8.93 6.81
CA GLN A 38 -13.64 7.79 7.14
C GLN A 38 -14.29 6.85 8.16
N LEU A 39 -14.96 7.39 9.17
CA LEU A 39 -15.67 6.59 10.18
C LEU A 39 -16.86 5.83 9.58
N ALA A 40 -17.63 6.46 8.69
CA ALA A 40 -18.73 5.82 7.98
C ALA A 40 -18.24 4.69 7.06
N VAL A 41 -17.16 4.92 6.32
CA VAL A 41 -16.52 3.89 5.49
C VAL A 41 -16.00 2.74 6.34
N ARG A 42 -15.34 3.02 7.47
CA ARG A 42 -14.87 2.00 8.41
C ARG A 42 -16.01 1.16 8.95
N ALA A 43 -17.09 1.79 9.41
CA ALA A 43 -18.27 1.10 9.90
C ALA A 43 -18.88 0.19 8.82
N TRP A 44 -18.96 0.68 7.58
CA TRP A 44 -19.40 -0.14 6.44
C TRP A 44 -18.45 -1.31 6.18
N GLN A 45 -17.12 -1.12 6.18
CA GLN A 45 -16.15 -2.20 6.00
C GLN A 45 -16.31 -3.28 7.07
N LEU A 46 -16.37 -2.89 8.36
CA LEU A 46 -16.57 -3.82 9.47
C LEU A 46 -17.88 -4.61 9.33
N SER A 47 -18.95 -3.99 8.81
CA SER A 47 -20.22 -4.67 8.56
C SER A 47 -20.14 -5.77 7.48
N LYS A 48 -19.09 -5.77 6.66
CA LYS A 48 -18.85 -6.77 5.60
C LYS A 48 -17.92 -7.91 6.02
N LEU A 49 -17.34 -7.84 7.22
CA LEU A 49 -16.33 -8.78 7.68
C LEU A 49 -16.89 -9.73 8.73
N ALA A 50 -16.53 -11.01 8.62
CA ALA A 50 -16.77 -11.98 9.68
C ALA A 50 -15.71 -11.85 10.78
N LEU A 51 -15.94 -12.46 11.95
CA LEU A 51 -14.95 -12.48 13.03
C LEU A 51 -13.62 -13.09 12.56
N ASP A 52 -13.66 -14.19 11.82
CA ASP A 52 -12.47 -14.85 11.28
C ASP A 52 -11.67 -13.93 10.34
N ASP A 53 -12.35 -13.02 9.63
CA ASP A 53 -11.69 -12.03 8.77
C ASP A 53 -10.95 -10.98 9.59
N LEU A 54 -11.52 -10.53 10.70
CA LEU A 54 -10.85 -9.62 11.63
C LEU A 54 -9.62 -10.28 12.25
N THR A 55 -9.75 -11.52 12.75
CA THR A 55 -8.63 -12.29 13.30
C THR A 55 -7.52 -12.50 12.27
N PHE A 56 -7.87 -12.64 10.99
CA PHE A 56 -6.86 -12.75 9.93
C PHE A 56 -6.11 -11.46 9.67
N ILE A 57 -6.80 -10.31 9.68
CA ILE A 57 -6.17 -8.99 9.53
C ILE A 57 -5.29 -8.68 10.76
N GLU A 58 -5.76 -9.01 11.97
CA GLU A 58 -4.98 -8.85 13.21
C GLU A 58 -3.65 -9.60 13.20
N ALA A 59 -3.56 -10.69 12.42
CA ALA A 59 -2.34 -11.49 12.28
C ALA A 59 -1.32 -10.90 11.28
N PHE A 60 -1.63 -9.81 10.59
CA PHE A 60 -0.67 -9.18 9.66
C PHE A 60 0.53 -8.60 10.44
N ALA A 61 1.73 -8.83 9.92
CA ALA A 61 2.96 -8.45 10.60
C ALA A 61 3.31 -6.98 10.31
N PRO A 62 3.91 -6.22 11.24
CA PRO A 62 4.35 -4.85 10.95
C PRO A 62 5.48 -4.82 9.92
N THR A 63 6.31 -5.86 9.89
CA THR A 63 7.35 -6.09 8.89
C THR A 63 7.41 -7.57 8.53
N VAL A 64 7.89 -7.87 7.32
CA VAL A 64 8.16 -9.25 6.87
C VAL A 64 9.54 -9.28 6.23
N THR A 65 10.38 -10.25 6.61
CA THR A 65 11.67 -10.47 5.97
C THR A 65 11.61 -11.73 5.12
N ILE A 66 11.98 -11.60 3.84
CA ILE A 66 12.02 -12.72 2.88
C ILE A 66 13.49 -12.99 2.52
N PRO A 67 14.00 -14.22 2.69
CA PRO A 67 15.35 -14.56 2.28
C PRO A 67 15.48 -14.50 0.76
N LEU A 68 16.60 -13.97 0.29
CA LEU A 68 16.99 -13.90 -1.11
C LEU A 68 18.29 -14.69 -1.33
N GLU A 69 18.68 -14.89 -2.58
CA GLU A 69 19.96 -15.48 -2.94
C GLU A 69 21.14 -14.60 -2.47
N ASN A 70 22.34 -15.16 -2.41
CA ASN A 70 23.59 -14.46 -2.06
C ASN A 70 23.63 -13.82 -0.66
N ASN A 71 22.99 -14.48 0.33
CA ASN A 71 22.88 -13.98 1.71
C ASN A 71 22.21 -12.59 1.82
N LEU A 72 21.38 -12.26 0.85
CA LEU A 72 20.54 -11.07 0.89
C LEU A 72 19.19 -11.40 1.51
N SER A 73 18.47 -10.37 1.92
CA SER A 73 17.08 -10.47 2.34
C SER A 73 16.32 -9.22 1.89
N LEU A 74 15.03 -9.41 1.65
CA LEU A 74 14.08 -8.34 1.39
C LEU A 74 13.32 -8.03 2.67
N LEU A 75 13.48 -6.82 3.20
CA LEU A 75 12.62 -6.31 4.26
C LEU A 75 11.40 -5.61 3.66
N CYS A 76 10.21 -6.08 4.01
CA CYS A 76 8.93 -5.54 3.57
C CYS A 76 8.25 -4.78 4.72
N PHE A 77 7.75 -3.58 4.44
CA PHE A 77 6.98 -2.74 5.38
C PHE A 77 5.93 -1.91 4.62
N HIS A 78 5.05 -1.21 5.33
CA HIS A 78 4.04 -0.36 4.69
C HIS A 78 4.55 1.07 4.40
N GLY A 79 4.84 1.89 5.42
CA GLY A 79 5.41 3.24 5.26
C GLY A 79 6.93 3.23 5.46
N SER A 80 7.33 2.83 6.67
CA SER A 80 8.69 2.49 7.09
C SER A 80 8.64 1.29 8.05
N PRO A 81 9.79 0.70 8.43
CA PRO A 81 9.81 -0.38 9.41
C PRO A 81 9.28 0.01 10.81
N ARG A 82 9.29 1.31 11.14
CA ARG A 82 8.86 1.83 12.45
C ARG A 82 7.50 2.52 12.44
N SER A 83 6.93 2.77 11.26
CA SER A 83 5.68 3.54 11.12
C SER A 83 4.92 3.17 9.86
N PHE A 84 3.61 2.96 9.99
CA PHE A 84 2.74 2.75 8.83
C PHE A 84 2.46 4.05 8.06
N ASN A 85 2.78 5.23 8.61
CA ASN A 85 2.36 6.50 8.02
C ASN A 85 3.54 7.39 7.57
N GLU A 86 4.78 6.94 7.73
CA GLU A 86 5.92 7.68 7.20
C GLU A 86 5.94 7.61 5.67
N LEU A 87 6.11 8.77 5.02
CA LEU A 87 6.09 8.91 3.57
C LEU A 87 7.53 8.93 3.03
N ILE A 88 7.91 7.87 2.33
CA ILE A 88 9.16 7.81 1.57
C ILE A 88 8.83 8.14 0.11
N LEU A 89 9.05 9.39 -0.29
CA LEU A 89 8.82 9.90 -1.64
C LEU A 89 10.13 9.88 -2.45
N PRO A 90 10.05 10.00 -3.80
CA PRO A 90 11.25 10.06 -4.64
C PRO A 90 12.20 11.20 -4.28
N HIS A 91 11.66 12.30 -3.75
CA HIS A 91 12.42 13.51 -3.38
C HIS A 91 12.69 13.62 -1.87
N THR A 92 12.27 12.67 -1.03
CA THR A 92 12.61 12.68 0.40
C THR A 92 14.14 12.63 0.55
N PRO A 93 14.79 13.54 1.30
CA PRO A 93 16.25 13.55 1.43
C PRO A 93 16.85 12.23 1.94
N ASP A 94 18.04 11.85 1.45
CA ASP A 94 18.71 10.59 1.83
C ASP A 94 18.85 10.42 3.34
N TYR A 95 19.18 11.50 4.06
CA TYR A 95 19.36 11.43 5.52
C TYR A 95 18.05 11.10 6.24
N GLU A 96 16.91 11.63 5.79
CA GLU A 96 15.59 11.34 6.36
C GLU A 96 15.18 9.91 6.06
N VAL A 97 15.39 9.45 4.82
CA VAL A 97 15.12 8.05 4.47
C VAL A 97 15.97 7.11 5.33
N ARG A 98 17.24 7.44 5.60
CA ARG A 98 18.05 6.67 6.57
C ARG A 98 17.49 6.65 7.98
N GLN A 99 16.95 7.75 8.47
CA GLN A 99 16.32 7.79 9.78
C GLN A 99 15.02 6.99 9.83
N MET A 100 14.22 7.01 8.76
CA MET A 100 12.95 6.27 8.66
C MET A 100 13.21 4.77 8.53
N LEU A 101 14.16 4.39 7.68
CA LEU A 101 14.50 3.00 7.46
C LEU A 101 15.22 2.43 8.70
N GLY A 102 16.14 3.17 9.34
CA GLY A 102 16.88 2.67 10.52
C GLY A 102 18.07 1.78 10.14
N ASP A 103 18.71 1.14 11.12
CA ASP A 103 19.97 0.39 10.93
C ASP A 103 19.77 -1.07 10.49
N TYR A 104 18.84 -1.29 9.55
CA TYR A 104 18.60 -2.62 8.98
C TYR A 104 19.83 -3.06 8.17
N GLN A 105 20.31 -4.27 8.44
CA GLN A 105 21.44 -4.88 7.73
C GLN A 105 21.03 -5.41 6.34
N GLU A 106 19.73 -5.37 6.06
CA GLU A 106 19.13 -5.75 4.79
C GLU A 106 19.50 -4.77 3.69
N GLN A 107 20.03 -5.30 2.58
CA GLN A 107 20.42 -4.49 1.44
C GLN A 107 19.26 -4.20 0.49
N VAL A 108 18.13 -4.89 0.63
CA VAL A 108 16.94 -4.69 -0.20
C VAL A 108 15.73 -4.41 0.70
N LEU A 109 15.07 -3.28 0.46
CA LEU A 109 13.92 -2.83 1.22
C LEU A 109 12.76 -2.54 0.28
N THR A 110 11.55 -2.88 0.71
CA THR A 110 10.34 -2.50 -0.02
C THR A 110 9.27 -1.95 0.90
N GLY A 111 8.75 -0.79 0.51
CA GLY A 111 7.65 -0.08 1.15
C GLY A 111 6.50 0.15 0.19
N GLY A 112 5.34 0.50 0.70
CA GLY A 112 4.17 0.93 -0.06
C GLY A 112 3.75 2.34 0.35
N HIS A 113 2.50 2.48 0.75
CA HIS A 113 1.90 3.68 1.36
C HIS A 113 1.74 4.91 0.43
N THR A 114 2.76 5.29 -0.35
CA THR A 114 2.70 6.48 -1.22
C THR A 114 1.97 6.24 -2.54
N HIS A 115 1.75 4.97 -2.90
CA HIS A 115 1.08 4.54 -4.14
C HIS A 115 1.84 4.92 -5.42
N LEU A 116 3.16 5.08 -5.32
CA LEU A 116 4.04 5.45 -6.44
C LEU A 116 5.05 4.35 -6.70
N GLN A 117 5.19 3.96 -7.97
CA GLN A 117 6.35 3.18 -8.38
C GLN A 117 7.63 3.98 -8.20
N GLN A 118 8.56 3.46 -7.39
CA GLN A 118 9.82 4.12 -7.07
C GLN A 118 10.93 3.08 -6.94
N ILE A 119 12.13 3.46 -7.38
CA ILE A 119 13.37 2.73 -7.15
C ILE A 119 14.44 3.73 -6.73
N ARG A 120 15.21 3.40 -5.69
CA ARG A 120 16.26 4.28 -5.18
C ARG A 120 17.36 3.50 -4.50
N ARG A 121 18.61 3.94 -4.70
CA ARG A 121 19.74 3.55 -3.85
C ARG A 121 19.94 4.60 -2.77
N VAL A 122 19.99 4.19 -1.51
CA VAL A 122 20.22 5.06 -0.34
C VAL A 122 21.40 4.48 0.43
N GLY A 123 22.60 5.03 0.19
CA GLY A 123 23.84 4.40 0.66
C GLY A 123 24.01 2.99 0.09
N ASP A 124 24.08 2.01 0.99
CA ASP A 124 24.22 0.58 0.64
C ASP A 124 22.89 -0.14 0.45
N TRP A 125 21.77 0.54 0.75
CA TRP A 125 20.45 -0.04 0.57
C TRP A 125 19.89 0.22 -0.82
N PHE A 126 19.12 -0.75 -1.28
CA PHE A 126 18.26 -0.68 -2.43
C PHE A 126 16.81 -0.67 -1.97
N PHE A 127 16.13 0.47 -2.12
CA PHE A 127 14.73 0.63 -1.79
C PHE A 127 13.87 0.65 -3.05
N PHE A 128 12.73 -0.02 -3.03
CA PHE A 128 11.72 0.13 -4.07
C PHE A 128 10.30 0.12 -3.50
N ASN A 129 9.40 0.85 -4.17
CA ASN A 129 7.97 0.84 -3.92
C ASN A 129 7.25 0.28 -5.15
N PRO A 130 6.45 -0.79 -5.03
CA PRO A 130 5.81 -1.44 -6.17
C PRO A 130 4.66 -0.63 -6.79
N GLY A 131 4.24 0.48 -6.16
CA GLY A 131 3.04 1.23 -6.52
C GLY A 131 1.81 0.71 -5.79
N SER A 132 0.63 0.95 -6.36
CA SER A 132 -0.66 0.53 -5.79
C SER A 132 -1.50 -0.26 -6.77
N VAL A 133 -1.93 -1.46 -6.35
CA VAL A 133 -2.85 -2.31 -7.15
C VAL A 133 -4.26 -1.71 -7.19
N GLY A 134 -4.74 -1.19 -6.06
CA GLY A 134 -6.13 -0.75 -5.92
C GLY A 134 -6.35 0.76 -6.05
N PHE A 135 -5.29 1.57 -5.99
CA PHE A 135 -5.40 3.02 -6.00
C PHE A 135 -4.12 3.69 -6.47
N ALA A 136 -3.69 3.42 -7.70
CA ALA A 136 -2.60 4.17 -8.35
C ALA A 136 -3.06 5.60 -8.66
N TYR A 137 -2.17 6.58 -8.49
CA TYR A 137 -2.44 7.96 -8.87
C TYR A 137 -1.14 8.75 -9.06
N SER A 138 -1.21 9.80 -9.88
CA SER A 138 -0.10 10.76 -9.98
C SER A 138 -0.06 11.69 -8.76
N PRO A 139 1.08 11.83 -8.07
CA PRO A 139 1.22 12.70 -6.89
C PRO A 139 1.36 14.18 -7.28
N HIS A 140 1.53 14.47 -8.57
CA HIS A 140 1.70 15.81 -9.14
C HIS A 140 0.39 16.45 -9.58
N GLN A 141 -0.75 15.85 -9.23
CA GLN A 141 -2.06 16.41 -9.52
C GLN A 141 -2.31 17.68 -8.71
N ALA A 142 -3.08 18.61 -9.28
CA ALA A 142 -3.52 19.79 -8.58
C ALA A 142 -4.26 19.37 -7.30
N LYS A 143 -3.98 20.06 -6.19
CA LYS A 143 -4.74 19.91 -4.94
C LYS A 143 -6.07 20.66 -5.05
N ASP A 144 -6.83 20.38 -6.10
CA ASP A 144 -8.21 20.83 -6.23
C ASP A 144 -9.16 19.70 -5.83
N GLU A 145 -10.47 19.95 -5.96
CA GLU A 145 -11.51 19.04 -5.50
C GLU A 145 -11.60 17.72 -6.30
N HIS A 146 -10.82 17.56 -7.37
CA HIS A 146 -10.96 16.45 -8.33
C HIS A 146 -9.73 15.55 -8.37
N PHE A 147 -9.49 14.82 -7.28
CA PHE A 147 -8.46 13.79 -7.23
C PHE A 147 -8.73 12.70 -8.29
N ARG A 148 -7.75 12.39 -9.14
CA ARG A 148 -7.84 11.32 -10.15
C ARG A 148 -7.01 10.12 -9.77
N ALA A 149 -7.60 8.96 -9.96
CA ALA A 149 -6.89 7.69 -9.91
C ALA A 149 -6.52 7.26 -11.33
N ASP A 150 -5.37 6.62 -11.47
CA ASP A 150 -4.93 6.06 -12.73
C ASP A 150 -5.72 4.77 -13.04
N PRO A 151 -6.11 4.53 -14.31
CA PRO A 151 -6.96 3.39 -14.70
C PRO A 151 -6.18 2.07 -14.86
N TRP A 152 -5.15 1.85 -14.03
CA TRP A 152 -4.34 0.64 -14.02
C TRP A 152 -3.91 0.26 -12.61
N ALA A 153 -3.68 -1.04 -12.41
CA ALA A 153 -3.03 -1.56 -11.22
C ALA A 153 -1.50 -1.49 -11.38
N GLU A 154 -0.79 -1.14 -10.31
CA GLU A 154 0.67 -1.14 -10.24
C GLU A 154 1.18 -2.22 -9.26
N TYR A 155 2.20 -2.96 -9.69
CA TYR A 155 2.96 -3.86 -8.83
C TYR A 155 4.39 -4.04 -9.35
N ALA A 156 5.23 -4.74 -8.58
CA ALA A 156 6.57 -5.10 -9.01
C ALA A 156 6.85 -6.59 -8.83
N ILE A 157 7.75 -7.13 -9.65
CA ILE A 157 8.29 -8.48 -9.54
C ILE A 157 9.78 -8.36 -9.22
N LEU A 158 10.18 -8.82 -8.03
CA LEU A 158 11.58 -8.99 -7.67
C LEU A 158 11.96 -10.46 -7.90
N THR A 159 12.88 -10.70 -8.84
CA THR A 159 13.50 -12.01 -9.05
C THR A 159 14.88 -12.01 -8.40
N SER A 160 15.15 -12.99 -7.54
CA SER A 160 16.46 -13.22 -6.94
C SER A 160 17.05 -14.52 -7.46
N GLU A 161 18.22 -14.42 -8.08
CA GLU A 161 18.97 -15.54 -8.62
C GLU A 161 20.45 -15.40 -8.20
N GLN A 162 21.21 -16.49 -8.25
CA GLN A 162 22.65 -16.47 -7.93
C GLN A 162 23.43 -15.39 -8.71
N ARG A 163 23.03 -15.09 -9.95
CA ARG A 163 23.64 -14.06 -10.80
C ARG A 163 23.27 -12.62 -10.44
N GLY A 164 22.29 -12.40 -9.56
CA GLY A 164 21.86 -11.07 -9.12
C GLY A 164 20.34 -10.91 -8.96
N LEU A 165 19.93 -9.65 -8.77
CA LEU A 165 18.52 -9.27 -8.61
C LEU A 165 17.99 -8.64 -9.90
N ARG A 166 16.74 -8.94 -10.25
CA ARG A 166 15.98 -8.25 -11.30
C ARG A 166 14.70 -7.69 -10.70
N LEU A 167 14.47 -6.39 -10.85
CA LEU A 167 13.23 -5.73 -10.46
C LEU A 167 12.49 -5.27 -11.72
N GLU A 168 11.22 -5.67 -11.84
CA GLU A 168 10.34 -5.26 -12.93
C GLU A 168 9.10 -4.58 -12.39
N PHE A 169 8.85 -3.34 -12.79
CA PHE A 169 7.59 -2.66 -12.55
C PHE A 169 6.56 -3.03 -13.61
N ARG A 170 5.32 -3.27 -13.18
CA ARG A 170 4.21 -3.66 -14.04
C ARG A 170 3.04 -2.70 -13.82
N ARG A 171 2.42 -2.32 -14.92
CA ARG A 171 1.12 -1.64 -14.99
C ARG A 171 0.16 -2.53 -15.74
N VAL A 172 -1.01 -2.79 -15.17
CA VAL A 172 -2.03 -3.63 -15.79
C VAL A 172 -3.32 -2.81 -15.86
N PRO A 173 -3.75 -2.39 -17.06
CA PRO A 173 -5.03 -1.70 -17.21
C PRO A 173 -6.16 -2.65 -16.82
N PHE A 174 -7.22 -2.09 -16.26
CA PHE A 174 -8.44 -2.82 -15.94
C PHE A 174 -9.65 -2.14 -16.58
N ASP A 175 -10.77 -2.85 -16.60
CA ASP A 175 -12.04 -2.33 -17.10
C ASP A 175 -12.58 -1.27 -16.11
N VAL A 176 -12.39 0.00 -16.46
CA VAL A 176 -12.80 1.14 -15.64
C VAL A 176 -14.31 1.21 -15.48
N GLU A 177 -15.07 0.89 -16.52
CA GLU A 177 -16.54 0.92 -16.46
C GLU A 177 -17.06 -0.15 -15.49
N ALA A 178 -16.53 -1.37 -15.58
CA ALA A 178 -16.86 -2.43 -14.65
C ALA A 178 -16.44 -2.08 -13.21
N TRP A 179 -15.28 -1.44 -13.03
CA TRP A 179 -14.79 -1.00 -11.72
C TRP A 179 -15.69 0.07 -11.10
N VAL A 180 -16.03 1.12 -11.86
CA VAL A 180 -16.95 2.18 -11.42
C VAL A 180 -18.33 1.61 -11.08
N SER A 181 -18.86 0.72 -11.91
CA SER A 181 -20.13 0.04 -11.66
C SER A 181 -20.10 -0.76 -10.36
N ALA A 182 -19.01 -1.51 -10.11
CA ALA A 182 -18.83 -2.27 -8.89
C ALA A 182 -18.73 -1.38 -7.63
N ILE A 183 -18.02 -0.25 -7.71
CA ILE A 183 -17.94 0.73 -6.62
C ILE A 183 -19.34 1.23 -6.28
N ARG A 184 -20.11 1.70 -7.26
CA ARG A 184 -21.46 2.25 -7.05
C ARG A 184 -22.43 1.20 -6.51
N ALA A 185 -22.32 -0.05 -6.96
CA ALA A 185 -23.15 -1.15 -6.48
C ALA A 185 -22.77 -1.68 -5.08
N SER A 186 -21.61 -1.28 -4.53
CA SER A 186 -21.09 -1.84 -3.27
C SER A 186 -21.89 -1.42 -2.02
N GLY A 187 -22.63 -0.31 -2.11
CA GLY A 187 -23.27 0.34 -0.96
C GLY A 187 -22.29 1.03 -0.01
N LYS A 188 -21.05 1.29 -0.45
CA LYS A 188 -20.06 2.08 0.30
C LYS A 188 -20.54 3.54 0.44
N PRO A 189 -20.46 4.16 1.65
CA PRO A 189 -21.03 5.48 1.90
C PRO A 189 -20.57 6.63 0.98
N ASP A 190 -19.36 6.55 0.43
CA ASP A 190 -18.73 7.52 -0.46
C ASP A 190 -18.47 6.91 -1.85
N ALA A 191 -19.27 5.91 -2.26
CA ALA A 191 -19.11 5.20 -3.53
C ALA A 191 -19.08 6.15 -4.73
N ASP A 192 -20.00 7.11 -4.83
CA ASP A 192 -20.02 8.05 -5.97
C ASP A 192 -18.79 8.96 -6.01
N TRP A 193 -18.30 9.37 -4.84
CA TRP A 193 -17.08 10.16 -4.74
C TRP A 193 -15.85 9.35 -5.18
N GLN A 194 -15.75 8.09 -4.77
CA GLN A 194 -14.67 7.20 -5.20
C GLN A 194 -14.77 6.86 -6.70
N ALA A 195 -15.98 6.60 -7.20
CA ALA A 195 -16.21 6.33 -8.62
C ALA A 195 -15.79 7.51 -9.50
N ALA A 196 -16.12 8.73 -9.08
CA ALA A 196 -15.75 9.95 -9.81
C ALA A 196 -14.23 10.13 -9.98
N MET A 197 -13.39 9.48 -9.17
CA MET A 197 -11.93 9.52 -9.32
C MET A 197 -11.43 8.86 -10.61
N TYR A 198 -12.19 7.92 -11.16
CA TYR A 198 -11.83 7.13 -12.34
C TYR A 198 -12.55 7.59 -13.61
N GLU A 199 -13.53 8.47 -13.50
CA GLU A 199 -14.30 8.97 -14.63
C GLU A 199 -13.64 10.22 -15.22
N GLU A 200 -13.31 10.16 -16.51
CA GLU A 200 -13.00 11.36 -17.31
C GLU A 200 -14.25 12.27 -17.33
N ARG A 201 -14.04 13.57 -17.15
CA ARG A 201 -15.08 14.58 -17.44
C ARG A 201 -14.70 15.29 -18.73
#